data_AF-A0A3Q9EZH5-F1
#
_entry.id   AF-A0A3Q9EZH5-F1
#
_cell.length_a   1.000
_cell.length_b   1.000
_cell.length_c   1.000
_cell.angle_alpha   90.00
_cell.angle_beta   90.00
_cell.angle_gamma   90.00
#
_symmetry.space_group_name_H-M   'P 1'
#
loop_
_entity.id
_entity.type
_entity.pdbx_description
1 polymer ?
#
loop_
_entity_poly.entity_id
_entity_poly.type
_entity_poly.pdbx_seq_one_letter_code
_entity_poly.pdbx_strand_id
1 'polypeptide(L)'
;MGQRYYVDPNRIEALARQLEEIGTLAKGITEEFLDELAPTVSWPGTEGEFAEKARPQEQKERQTTKETMMSIRDAVVGITDATVSQVRMMKGTRDRNIEDVERANSFIETNGLNGDTGGHGRR
;
A
#
# COMPACT_ATOMS: atom_id res chain seq x y z
N MET A 1 9.33 -24.72 -23.61
CA MET A 1 8.86 -23.33 -23.74
C MET A 1 8.56 -22.82 -22.34
N GLY A 2 9.36 -21.87 -21.84
CA GLY A 2 9.32 -21.44 -20.44
C GLY A 2 7.96 -20.84 -20.08
N GLN A 3 7.50 -21.12 -18.86
CA GLN A 3 6.39 -20.40 -18.24
C GLN A 3 6.76 -18.91 -18.24
N ARG A 4 6.33 -18.18 -19.26
CA ARG A 4 6.53 -16.74 -19.35
C ARG A 4 5.84 -16.16 -18.12
N TYR A 5 6.61 -15.42 -17.32
CA TYR A 5 6.13 -14.63 -16.19
C TYR A 5 5.00 -13.70 -16.68
N TYR A 6 3.75 -14.17 -16.64
CA TYR A 6 2.59 -13.40 -17.07
C TYR A 6 1.97 -12.75 -15.84
N VAL A 7 2.57 -11.64 -15.44
CA VAL A 7 1.97 -10.75 -14.46
C VAL A 7 0.92 -9.90 -15.18
N ASP A 8 -0.36 -10.23 -14.98
CA ASP A 8 -1.50 -9.47 -15.53
C ASP A 8 -1.56 -8.07 -14.89
N PRO A 9 -1.32 -7.00 -15.66
CA PRO A 9 -1.24 -5.65 -15.10
C PRO A 9 -2.61 -5.14 -14.64
N ASN A 10 -3.71 -5.60 -15.25
CA ASN A 10 -5.06 -5.22 -14.84
C ASN A 10 -5.40 -5.80 -13.46
N ARG A 11 -4.95 -7.05 -13.22
CA ARG A 11 -5.12 -7.70 -11.91
C ARG A 11 -4.29 -7.01 -10.84
N ILE A 12 -3.08 -6.57 -11.16
CA ILE A 12 -2.25 -5.77 -10.25
C ILE A 12 -2.92 -4.45 -9.88
N GLU A 13 -3.46 -3.72 -10.86
CA GLU A 13 -4.14 -2.45 -10.60
C GLU A 13 -5.42 -2.62 -9.79
N ALA A 14 -6.21 -3.66 -10.07
CA ALA A 14 -7.40 -3.98 -9.30
C ALA A 14 -7.05 -4.27 -7.82
N LEU A 15 -5.99 -5.05 -7.57
CA LEU A 15 -5.51 -5.32 -6.21
C LEU A 15 -4.99 -4.05 -5.52
N ALA A 16 -4.28 -3.18 -6.24
CA ALA A 16 -3.82 -1.91 -5.68
C ALA A 16 -4.99 -1.01 -5.24
N ARG A 17 -6.06 -0.93 -6.05
CA ARG A 17 -7.28 -0.17 -5.69
C ARG A 17 -7.95 -0.76 -4.45
N GLN A 18 -8.08 -2.09 -4.36
CA GLN A 18 -8.65 -2.75 -3.18
C GLN A 18 -7.84 -2.44 -1.92
N LEU A 19 -6.51 -2.39 -2.02
CA LEU A 19 -5.65 -2.01 -0.90
C LEU A 19 -5.89 -0.55 -0.48
N GLU A 20 -5.96 0.38 -1.44
CA GLU A 20 -6.28 1.79 -1.18
C GLU A 20 -7.66 1.96 -0.53
N GLU A 21 -8.66 1.17 -0.92
CA GLU A 21 -9.98 1.10 -0.29
C GLU A 21 -9.90 0.62 1.17
N ILE A 22 -9.11 -0.42 1.46
CA ILE A 22 -8.87 -0.90 2.84
C ILE A 22 -8.27 0.20 3.70
N GLY A 23 -7.27 0.93 3.17
CA GLY A 23 -6.65 2.05 3.89
C GLY A 23 -7.65 3.18 4.18
N THR A 24 -8.56 3.46 3.23
CA THR A 24 -9.62 4.45 3.40
C THR A 24 -10.65 4.00 4.44
N LEU A 25 -11.08 2.74 4.37
CA LEU A 25 -12.02 2.15 5.33
C LEU A 25 -11.45 2.16 6.75
N ALA A 26 -10.18 1.82 6.93
CA ALA A 26 -9.52 1.84 8.24
C ALA A 26 -9.51 3.25 8.86
N LYS A 27 -9.32 4.30 8.05
CA LYS A 27 -9.42 5.69 8.50
C LYS A 27 -10.86 6.01 8.94
N GLY A 28 -11.85 5.68 8.11
CA GLY A 28 -13.27 5.92 8.41
C GLY A 28 -13.73 5.23 9.70
N ILE A 29 -13.41 3.96 9.90
CA ILE A 29 -13.73 3.21 11.13
C ILE A 29 -13.10 3.90 12.35
N THR A 30 -11.88 4.41 12.21
CA THR A 30 -11.20 5.09 13.32
C THR A 30 -11.85 6.42 13.66
N GLU A 31 -12.26 7.19 12.65
CA GLU A 31 -13.00 8.44 12.84
C GLU A 31 -14.34 8.19 13.53
N GLU A 32 -15.13 7.24 13.03
CA GLU A 32 -16.40 6.82 13.63
C GLU A 32 -16.22 6.38 15.09
N PHE A 33 -15.21 5.55 15.37
CA PHE A 33 -14.89 5.14 16.73
C PHE A 33 -14.59 6.32 17.66
N LEU A 34 -13.80 7.30 17.19
CA LEU A 34 -13.44 8.47 17.99
C LEU A 34 -14.65 9.38 18.25
N ASP A 35 -15.54 9.50 17.26
CA ASP A 35 -16.79 10.25 17.36
C ASP A 35 -17.76 9.60 18.35
N GLU A 36 -17.92 8.29 18.31
CA GLU A 36 -18.74 7.53 19.26
C GLU A 36 -18.17 7.57 20.69
N LEU A 37 -16.84 7.67 20.82
CA LEU A 37 -16.20 7.77 22.12
C LEU A 37 -16.35 9.17 22.75
N ALA A 38 -16.44 10.24 21.95
CA ALA A 38 -16.56 11.60 22.45
C ALA A 38 -17.72 11.82 23.46
N PRO A 39 -18.97 11.41 23.21
CA PRO A 39 -20.10 11.64 24.12
C PRO A 39 -20.01 10.88 25.45
N THR A 40 -19.13 9.88 25.56
CA THR A 40 -19.04 9.04 26.77
C THR A 40 -18.21 9.68 27.89
N VAL A 41 -17.60 10.86 27.66
CA VAL A 41 -16.66 11.51 28.60
C VAL A 41 -17.27 11.86 29.96
N SER A 42 -18.59 12.02 30.00
CA SER A 42 -19.33 12.34 31.23
C SER A 42 -19.93 11.12 31.93
N TRP A 43 -19.71 9.90 31.43
CA TRP A 43 -20.27 8.67 32.02
C TRP A 43 -19.90 8.46 33.49
N PRO A 44 -18.68 8.76 33.96
CA PRO A 44 -18.35 8.69 35.40
C PRO A 44 -19.09 9.69 36.29
N GLY A 45 -19.86 10.61 35.70
CA GLY A 45 -20.45 11.76 36.38
C GLY A 45 -19.50 12.96 36.46
N THR A 46 -20.06 14.13 36.72
CA THR A 46 -19.29 15.38 36.86
C THR A 46 -19.01 15.75 38.32
N GLU A 47 -19.82 15.25 39.25
CA GLU A 47 -19.82 15.63 40.67
C GLU A 47 -20.00 14.40 41.56
N GLY A 48 -19.54 14.51 42.81
CA GLY A 48 -19.64 13.46 43.83
C GLY A 48 -18.38 12.61 43.98
N GLU A 49 -18.28 11.93 45.13
CA GLU A 49 -17.10 11.14 45.52
C GLU A 49 -16.77 10.02 44.51
N PHE A 50 -17.79 9.44 43.87
CA PHE A 50 -17.61 8.45 42.81
C PHE A 50 -16.94 9.07 41.57
N ALA A 51 -17.43 10.23 41.10
CA ALA A 51 -16.87 10.91 39.93
C ALA A 51 -15.42 11.35 40.17
N GLU A 52 -15.12 11.88 41.37
CA GLU A 52 -13.75 12.28 41.74
C GLU A 52 -12.77 11.10 41.69
N LYS A 53 -13.20 9.90 42.10
CA LYS A 53 -12.38 8.69 42.10
C LYS A 53 -12.31 8.00 40.73
N ALA A 54 -13.41 7.98 39.99
CA ALA A 54 -13.53 7.22 38.74
C ALA A 54 -12.98 7.96 37.52
N ARG A 55 -13.12 9.30 37.44
CA ARG A 55 -12.69 10.09 36.27
C ARG A 55 -11.21 9.94 35.91
N PRO A 56 -10.24 9.94 36.86
CA PRO A 56 -8.83 9.81 36.49
C PRO A 56 -8.51 8.47 35.81
N GLN A 57 -9.10 7.38 36.32
CA GLN A 57 -8.91 6.05 35.76
C GLN A 57 -9.59 5.94 34.39
N GLU A 58 -10.83 6.43 34.28
CA GLU A 58 -11.55 6.44 33.01
C GLU A 58 -10.82 7.24 31.93
N GLN A 59 -10.29 8.43 32.26
CA GLN A 59 -9.53 9.25 31.31
C GLN A 59 -8.27 8.52 30.81
N LYS A 60 -7.57 7.81 31.71
CA LYS A 60 -6.40 7.02 31.36
C LYS A 60 -6.77 5.86 30.43
N GLU A 61 -7.82 5.13 30.75
CA GLU A 61 -8.32 4.03 29.91
C GLU A 61 -8.76 4.55 28.55
N ARG A 62 -9.57 5.62 28.51
CA ARG A 62 -10.00 6.30 27.29
C ARG A 62 -8.82 6.70 26.41
N GLN A 63 -7.81 7.34 26.98
CA GLN A 63 -6.62 7.74 26.23
C GLN A 63 -5.87 6.52 25.68
N THR A 64 -5.72 5.48 26.49
CA THR A 64 -5.09 4.22 26.07
C THR A 64 -5.86 3.56 24.92
N THR A 65 -7.19 3.54 24.99
CA THR A 65 -8.05 2.99 23.93
C THR A 65 -7.93 3.80 22.65
N LYS A 66 -7.93 5.14 22.73
CA LYS A 66 -7.71 6.02 21.56
C LYS A 66 -6.36 5.75 20.90
N GLU A 67 -5.29 5.70 21.68
CA GLU A 67 -3.94 5.41 21.19
C GLU A 67 -3.84 4.03 20.54
N THR A 68 -4.49 3.03 21.15
CA THR A 68 -4.55 1.67 20.60
C THR A 68 -5.24 1.66 19.24
N MET A 69 -6.40 2.32 19.12
CA MET A 69 -7.14 2.35 17.86
C MET A 69 -6.37 3.10 16.76
N MET A 70 -5.75 4.25 17.10
CA MET A 70 -4.89 4.96 16.16
C MET A 70 -3.69 4.12 15.72
N SER A 71 -3.08 3.36 16.64
CA SER A 71 -1.96 2.47 16.31
C SER A 71 -2.39 1.33 15.37
N ILE A 72 -3.58 0.77 15.56
CA ILE A 72 -4.15 -0.24 14.66
C ILE A 72 -4.37 0.36 13.27
N ARG A 73 -4.99 1.55 13.19
CA ARG A 73 -5.18 2.27 11.93
C ARG A 73 -3.86 2.49 11.21
N ASP A 74 -2.86 3.00 11.91
CA ASP A 74 -1.56 3.34 11.33
C ASP A 74 -0.83 2.08 10.85
N ALA A 75 -0.94 0.97 11.58
CA ALA A 75 -0.41 -0.32 11.14
C ALA A 75 -1.09 -0.81 9.85
N VAL A 76 -2.44 -0.74 9.78
CA VAL A 76 -3.19 -1.17 8.58
C VAL A 76 -2.84 -0.29 7.37
N VAL A 77 -2.84 1.04 7.55
CA VAL A 77 -2.47 1.99 6.49
C VAL A 77 -1.03 1.75 6.04
N GLY A 78 -0.08 1.57 6.98
CA GLY A 78 1.31 1.30 6.66
C GLY A 78 1.53 0.00 5.87
N ILE A 79 0.83 -1.08 6.23
CA ILE A 79 0.88 -2.36 5.50
C ILE A 79 0.30 -2.18 4.09
N THR A 80 -0.84 -1.49 3.99
CA THR A 80 -1.49 -1.18 2.71
C THR A 80 -0.56 -0.39 1.79
N ASP A 81 0.01 0.72 2.28
CA ASP A 81 0.90 1.59 1.51
C ASP A 81 2.16 0.83 1.05
N ALA A 82 2.75 0.03 1.95
CA ALA A 82 3.91 -0.80 1.63
C ALA A 82 3.58 -1.83 0.54
N THR A 83 2.39 -2.43 0.58
CA THR A 83 1.95 -3.44 -0.39
C THR A 83 1.66 -2.80 -1.75
N VAL A 84 0.99 -1.64 -1.78
CA VAL A 84 0.76 -0.87 -3.01
C VAL A 84 2.09 -0.44 -3.65
N SER A 85 3.05 0.00 -2.85
CA SER A 85 4.40 0.33 -3.33
C SER A 85 5.09 -0.87 -3.98
N GLN A 86 5.06 -2.05 -3.33
CA GLN A 86 5.61 -3.29 -3.89
C GLN A 86 4.95 -3.68 -5.22
N VAL A 87 3.62 -3.59 -5.29
CA VAL A 87 2.84 -3.80 -6.51
C VAL A 87 3.29 -2.88 -7.64
N ARG A 88 3.44 -1.58 -7.36
CA ARG A 88 3.90 -0.60 -8.36
C ARG A 88 5.34 -0.87 -8.81
N MET A 89 6.23 -1.28 -7.90
CA MET A 89 7.59 -1.70 -8.24
C MET A 89 7.62 -2.93 -9.15
N MET A 90 6.78 -3.95 -8.88
CA MET A 90 6.66 -5.12 -9.74
C MET A 90 6.21 -4.74 -11.15
N LYS A 91 5.20 -3.87 -11.28
CA LYS A 91 4.75 -3.35 -12.57
C LYS A 91 5.88 -2.65 -13.32
N GLY A 92 6.56 -1.70 -12.68
CA GLY A 92 7.67 -0.97 -13.31
C GLY A 92 8.85 -1.87 -13.71
N THR A 93 9.14 -2.92 -12.92
CA THR A 93 10.19 -3.88 -13.25
C THR A 93 9.79 -4.73 -14.46
N ARG A 94 8.53 -5.15 -14.53
CA ARG A 94 8.00 -5.89 -15.68
C ARG A 94 8.09 -5.06 -16.96
N ASP A 95 7.66 -3.80 -16.92
CA ASP A 95 7.60 -2.94 -18.09
C ASP A 95 9.01 -2.65 -18.64
N ARG A 96 9.99 -2.35 -17.77
CA ARG A 96 11.41 -2.22 -18.19
C ARG A 96 11.96 -3.49 -18.82
N ASN A 97 11.68 -4.65 -18.24
CA ASN A 97 12.16 -5.92 -18.79
C ASN A 97 11.53 -6.22 -20.16
N ILE A 98 10.26 -5.86 -20.37
CA ILE A 98 9.59 -5.99 -21.67
C ILE A 98 10.24 -5.04 -22.68
N GLU A 99 10.44 -3.77 -22.33
CA GLU A 99 11.12 -2.79 -23.18
C GLU A 99 12.54 -3.23 -23.58
N ASP A 100 13.30 -3.80 -22.64
CA ASP A 100 14.65 -4.29 -22.92
C ASP A 100 14.65 -5.52 -23.85
N VAL A 101 13.68 -6.42 -23.69
CA VAL A 101 13.47 -7.55 -24.60
C VAL A 101 13.06 -7.07 -26.00
N GLU A 102 12.15 -6.12 -26.09
CA GLU A 102 11.73 -5.51 -27.36
C GLU A 102 12.89 -4.79 -28.04
N ARG A 103 13.69 -4.02 -27.29
CA ARG A 103 14.90 -3.37 -27.82
C ARG A 103 15.92 -4.40 -28.31
N ALA A 104 16.17 -5.47 -27.55
CA ALA A 104 17.09 -6.54 -27.96
C ALA A 104 16.60 -7.26 -29.22
N ASN A 105 15.30 -7.59 -29.30
CA ASN A 105 14.71 -8.17 -30.50
C ASN A 105 14.82 -7.23 -31.70
N SER A 106 14.55 -5.93 -31.53
CA SER A 106 14.69 -4.96 -32.63
C SER A 106 16.13 -4.84 -33.12
N PHE A 107 17.13 -4.92 -32.23
CA PHE A 107 18.54 -4.94 -32.59
C PHE A 107 18.91 -6.21 -33.37
N ILE A 108 18.38 -7.36 -32.94
CA ILE A 108 18.56 -8.64 -33.63
C ILE A 108 17.87 -8.64 -35.00
N GLU A 109 16.67 -8.07 -35.12
CA GLU A 109 15.97 -7.92 -36.40
C GLU A 109 16.71 -6.96 -37.35
N THR A 110 17.30 -5.89 -36.82
CA THR A 110 18.03 -4.89 -37.61
C THR A 110 19.42 -5.37 -38.03
N ASN A 111 20.14 -6.10 -37.18
CA ASN A 111 21.56 -6.46 -37.38
C ASN A 111 21.81 -7.97 -37.59
N GLY A 112 20.77 -8.81 -37.53
CA GLY A 112 20.88 -10.26 -37.63
C GLY A 112 21.46 -10.95 -36.38
N LEU A 113 21.11 -12.23 -36.16
CA LEU A 113 21.64 -13.07 -35.07
C LEU A 113 23.15 -13.36 -35.19
N ASN A 114 23.71 -13.17 -36.38
CA ASN A 114 25.13 -13.16 -36.67
C ASN A 114 25.43 -11.81 -37.32
N GLY A 115 26.09 -10.92 -36.60
CA GLY A 115 26.64 -9.70 -37.19
C GLY A 115 27.70 -10.08 -38.22
N ASP A 116 27.28 -10.33 -39.45
CA ASP A 116 28.18 -10.39 -40.59
C ASP A 116 28.50 -8.94 -40.95
N THR A 117 29.61 -8.44 -40.40
CA THR A 117 30.25 -7.20 -40.86
C THR A 117 30.80 -7.42 -42.26
N GLY A 118 29.91 -7.44 -43.25
CA GLY A 118 30.25 -7.42 -44.66
C GLY A 118 30.27 -6.00 -45.19
N GLY A 119 31.47 -5.50 -45.51
CA GLY A 119 31.65 -4.53 -46.60
C GLY A 119 32.08 -3.11 -46.21
N HIS A 120 33.39 -2.90 -46.10
CA HIS A 120 34.02 -1.68 -46.60
C HIS A 120 35.15 -2.06 -47.54
N GLY A 121 34.80 -2.22 -48.81
CA GLY A 121 35.77 -2.09 -49.89
C GLY A 121 36.20 -0.62 -49.96
N ARG A 122 37.49 -0.35 -49.74
CA ARG A 122 38.14 0.90 -50.18
C ARG A 122 39.67 0.72 -50.18
N ARG A 123 40.17 0.66 -51.43
CA ARG A 123 41.55 0.87 -51.91
C ARG A 123 42.60 -0.17 -51.57
#